data_AF-A0A6M1E2E5-F1
#
_entry.id   AF-A0A6M1E2E5-F1
#
_cell.length_a   1.000
_cell.length_b   1.000
_cell.length_c   1.000
_cell.angle_alpha   90.00
_cell.angle_beta   90.00
_cell.angle_gamma   90.00
#
_symmetry.space_group_name_H-M   'P 1'
#
loop_
_entity.id
_entity.type
_entity.pdbx_description
1 polymer ?
#
loop_
_entity_poly.entity_id
_entity_poly.type
_entity_poly.pdbx_seq_one_letter_code
_entity_poly.pdbx_strand_id
1 'polypeptide(L)'
;MERERKKNRKKDGRKPKADKTKYKYAFRLTEAENAKFLTLFDQSGMSNKAEFARKAIFENDLKVVYYDMGVLNFYMRLTNFYSLFRSVGTNHNQVVKILYRHFPERKAAAYLYRLEKRTAELAELFREVTAKIQEFEGKHITEGVISVEKNNEGVRKI
;
A
#
# COMPACT_ATOMS: atom_id res chain seq x y z
N MET A 1 32.46 48.37 -14.26
CA MET A 1 33.66 47.82 -14.93
C MET A 1 34.75 47.67 -13.88
N GLU A 2 34.79 46.54 -13.16
CA GLU A 2 35.88 46.26 -12.22
C GLU A 2 36.64 45.03 -12.72
N ARG A 3 37.85 45.28 -13.22
CA ARG A 3 38.71 44.32 -13.90
C ARG A 3 39.42 43.44 -12.89
N GLU A 4 39.58 42.19 -13.30
CA GLU A 4 40.17 41.09 -12.55
C GLU A 4 41.55 41.40 -11.95
N ARG A 5 41.77 40.88 -10.73
CA ARG A 5 43.10 40.51 -10.22
C ARG A 5 43.04 39.13 -9.55
N LYS A 6 42.83 38.07 -10.32
CA LYS A 6 43.11 36.70 -9.84
C LYS A 6 44.55 36.34 -10.17
N LYS A 7 45.43 36.60 -9.19
CA LYS A 7 46.81 36.12 -9.14
C LYS A 7 46.86 34.63 -9.51
N ASN A 8 47.70 34.31 -10.49
CA ASN A 8 48.13 32.96 -10.87
C ASN A 8 48.52 32.14 -9.63
N ARG A 9 47.56 31.39 -9.06
CA ARG A 9 47.86 30.26 -8.17
C ARG A 9 48.10 29.06 -9.06
N LYS A 10 49.26 28.43 -8.93
CA LYS A 10 49.59 27.16 -9.60
C LYS A 10 48.37 26.25 -9.48
N LYS A 11 47.82 25.80 -10.62
CA LYS A 11 46.70 24.86 -10.69
C LYS A 11 47.22 23.47 -10.33
N ASP A 12 47.67 23.34 -9.08
CA ASP A 12 48.12 22.08 -8.54
C ASP A 12 46.99 21.48 -7.70
N GLY A 13 46.74 20.18 -7.90
CA GLY A 13 45.63 19.45 -7.29
C GLY A 13 44.48 19.07 -8.24
N ARG A 14 43.62 18.18 -7.73
CA ARG A 14 42.47 17.64 -8.47
C ARG A 14 41.51 18.76 -8.88
N LYS A 15 41.14 18.80 -10.16
CA LYS A 15 40.11 19.71 -10.67
C LYS A 15 38.84 19.60 -9.81
N PRO A 16 38.31 20.73 -9.29
CA PRO A 16 37.09 20.71 -8.51
C PRO A 16 35.93 20.07 -9.30
N LYS A 17 35.14 19.21 -8.65
CA LYS A 17 33.87 18.73 -9.23
C LYS A 17 32.93 19.91 -9.48
N ALA A 18 32.18 19.85 -10.58
CA ALA A 18 31.21 20.87 -10.98
C ALA A 18 30.09 21.01 -9.93
N ASP A 19 29.57 19.87 -9.44
CA ASP A 19 28.66 19.82 -8.31
C ASP A 19 29.36 19.19 -7.09
N LYS A 20 29.40 19.93 -5.98
CA LYS A 20 30.07 19.51 -4.75
C LYS A 20 29.01 19.24 -3.69
N THR A 21 29.11 18.12 -3.00
CA THR A 21 28.31 17.83 -1.80
C THR A 21 28.66 18.83 -0.70
N LYS A 22 27.78 19.80 -0.44
CA LYS A 22 27.97 20.89 0.54
C LYS A 22 27.47 20.55 1.94
N TYR A 23 26.40 19.76 2.04
CA TYR A 23 25.73 19.46 3.31
C TYR A 23 26.10 18.06 3.82
N LYS A 24 26.28 17.95 5.14
CA LYS A 24 26.56 16.68 5.83
C LYS A 24 25.54 16.49 6.96
N TYR A 25 24.86 15.36 6.93
CA TYR A 25 23.96 14.89 7.99
C TYR A 25 24.57 13.64 8.61
N ALA A 26 24.58 13.57 9.94
CA ALA A 26 25.02 12.40 10.70
C ALA A 26 23.83 11.86 11.49
N PHE A 27 23.49 10.59 11.26
CA PHE A 27 22.48 9.87 12.03
C PHE A 27 23.17 8.85 12.92
N ARG A 28 22.62 8.64 14.13
CA ARG A 28 23.05 7.58 15.03
C ARG A 28 22.15 6.38 14.80
N LEU A 29 22.74 5.19 14.76
CA LEU A 29 22.03 3.93 14.65
C LEU A 29 22.08 3.21 16.00
N THR A 30 21.00 2.53 16.35
CA THR A 30 21.01 1.50 17.38
C THR A 30 21.80 0.27 16.87
N GLU A 31 22.16 -0.63 17.78
CA GLU A 31 22.90 -1.85 17.43
C GLU A 31 22.13 -2.73 16.41
N ALA A 32 20.81 -2.87 16.61
CA ALA A 32 19.94 -3.63 15.71
C ALA A 32 19.81 -2.99 14.32
N GLU A 33 19.72 -1.66 14.24
CA GLU A 33 19.67 -0.94 12.96
C GLU A 33 21.02 -1.01 12.22
N ASN A 34 22.13 -0.93 12.95
CA ASN A 34 23.47 -1.05 12.37
C ASN A 34 23.71 -2.45 11.79
N ALA A 35 23.28 -3.51 12.47
CA ALA A 35 23.37 -4.88 11.94
C ALA A 35 22.59 -5.01 10.62
N LYS A 36 21.35 -4.51 10.57
CA LYS A 36 20.54 -4.50 9.34
C LYS A 36 21.20 -3.70 8.22
N PHE A 37 21.75 -2.52 8.54
CA PHE A 37 22.44 -1.67 7.58
C PHE A 37 23.65 -2.37 6.94
N LEU A 38 24.47 -3.06 7.75
CA LEU A 38 25.63 -3.81 7.25
C LEU A 38 25.22 -4.96 6.34
N THR A 39 24.18 -5.73 6.69
CA THR A 39 23.66 -6.80 5.83
C THR A 39 23.21 -6.27 4.47
N LEU A 40 22.46 -5.16 4.44
CA LEU A 40 22.00 -4.55 3.18
C LEU A 40 23.17 -3.96 2.38
N PHE A 41 24.17 -3.40 3.06
CA PHE A 41 25.37 -2.89 2.42
C PHE A 41 26.16 -4.01 1.73
N ASP A 42 26.38 -5.13 2.41
CA ASP A 42 27.09 -6.29 1.85
C ASP A 42 26.34 -6.88 0.64
N GLN A 43 25.00 -6.95 0.71
CA GLN A 43 24.16 -7.37 -0.42
C GLN A 43 24.24 -6.42 -1.63
N SER A 44 24.47 -5.12 -1.40
CA SER A 44 24.53 -4.12 -2.46
C SER A 44 25.81 -4.16 -3.30
N GLY A 45 26.87 -4.79 -2.80
CA GLY A 45 28.18 -4.86 -3.46
C GLY A 45 28.90 -3.50 -3.61
N MET A 46 28.41 -2.43 -2.97
CA MET A 46 29.04 -1.10 -3.04
C MET A 46 30.27 -1.02 -2.13
N SER A 47 31.23 -0.17 -2.49
CA SER A 47 32.46 0.02 -1.71
C SER A 47 32.35 1.12 -0.64
N ASN A 48 31.35 1.99 -0.73
CA ASN A 48 31.20 3.16 0.15
C ASN A 48 29.84 3.18 0.85
N LYS A 49 29.85 3.04 2.19
CA LYS A 49 28.65 3.07 3.05
C LYS A 49 27.84 4.36 2.92
N ALA A 50 28.50 5.51 2.74
CA ALA A 50 27.80 6.79 2.62
C ALA A 50 27.11 6.95 1.25
N GLU A 51 27.70 6.37 0.21
CA GLU A 51 27.08 6.34 -1.11
C GLU A 51 25.90 5.39 -1.12
N PHE A 52 26.06 4.20 -0.52
CA PHE A 52 24.97 3.27 -0.30
C PHE A 52 23.81 3.91 0.47
N ALA A 53 24.07 4.61 1.58
CA ALA A 53 23.03 5.30 2.34
C ALA A 53 22.32 6.38 1.51
N ARG A 54 23.07 7.16 0.70
CA ARG A 54 22.46 8.17 -0.19
C ARG A 54 21.55 7.50 -1.21
N LYS A 55 22.02 6.45 -1.89
CA LYS A 55 21.21 5.71 -2.86
C LYS A 55 20.00 5.05 -2.20
N ALA A 56 20.18 4.45 -1.03
CA ALA A 56 19.09 3.82 -0.30
C ALA A 56 17.99 4.82 0.12
N ILE A 57 18.34 6.09 0.37
CA ILE A 57 17.38 7.15 0.75
C ILE A 57 16.76 7.83 -0.48
N PHE A 58 17.53 8.04 -1.55
CA PHE A 58 17.11 8.91 -2.67
C PHE A 58 16.89 8.18 -4.01
N GLU A 59 17.45 6.98 -4.19
CA GLU A 59 17.28 6.16 -5.40
C GLU A 59 16.30 5.00 -5.19
N ASN A 60 16.13 4.51 -3.95
CA ASN A 60 14.96 3.68 -3.65
C ASN A 60 13.75 4.61 -3.56
N ASP A 61 12.70 4.32 -4.33
CA ASP A 61 11.42 5.00 -4.24
C ASP A 61 10.88 4.86 -2.81
N LEU A 62 11.19 5.84 -1.96
CA LEU A 62 10.61 5.99 -0.65
C LEU A 62 9.15 6.40 -0.86
N LYS A 63 8.32 5.39 -1.15
CA LYS A 63 6.90 5.56 -1.40
C LYS A 63 6.22 5.81 -0.06
N VAL A 64 6.31 7.05 0.42
CA VAL A 64 5.54 7.51 1.57
C VAL A 64 4.09 7.69 1.09
N VAL A 65 3.31 6.62 1.17
CA VAL A 65 1.88 6.67 0.86
C VAL A 65 1.14 7.06 2.14
N TYR A 66 0.58 8.26 2.14
CA TYR A 66 -0.40 8.65 3.13
C TYR A 66 -1.73 7.98 2.74
N TYR A 67 -2.11 6.95 3.49
CA TYR A 67 -3.42 6.33 3.35
C TYR A 67 -4.41 7.03 4.28
N ASP A 68 -5.59 7.37 3.76
CA ASP A 68 -6.75 7.59 4.61
C ASP A 68 -7.10 6.26 5.28
N MET A 69 -6.90 6.20 6.60
CA MET A 69 -7.15 4.99 7.38
C MET A 69 -8.62 4.58 7.35
N GLY A 70 -9.55 5.51 7.14
CA GLY A 70 -10.98 5.23 6.95
C GLY A 70 -11.25 4.50 5.64
N VAL A 71 -10.66 4.98 4.54
CA VAL A 71 -10.78 4.36 3.21
C VAL A 71 -10.13 2.97 3.17
N LEU A 72 -8.94 2.82 3.78
CA LEU A 72 -8.28 1.51 3.87
C LEU A 72 -9.11 0.51 4.67
N ASN A 73 -9.64 0.92 5.83
CA ASN A 73 -10.52 0.08 6.64
C ASN A 73 -11.80 -0.30 5.92
N PHE A 74 -12.35 0.61 5.10
CA PHE A 74 -13.50 0.33 4.26
C PHE A 74 -13.19 -0.78 3.23
N TYR A 75 -12.09 -0.67 2.48
CA TYR A 75 -11.69 -1.70 1.52
C TYR A 75 -11.38 -3.05 2.18
N MET A 76 -10.76 -3.06 3.38
CA MET A 76 -10.56 -4.30 4.14
C MET A 76 -11.90 -4.94 4.54
N ARG A 77 -12.87 -4.14 5.00
CA ARG A 77 -14.21 -4.64 5.35
C ARG A 77 -14.95 -5.17 4.13
N LEU A 78 -14.83 -4.51 2.97
CA LEU A 78 -15.40 -4.97 1.71
C LEU A 78 -14.79 -6.31 1.27
N THR A 79 -13.47 -6.46 1.40
CA THR A 79 -12.76 -7.71 1.10
C THR A 79 -13.24 -8.85 2.01
N ASN A 80 -13.38 -8.57 3.32
CA ASN A 80 -13.91 -9.55 4.28
C ASN A 80 -15.38 -9.89 3.99
N PHE A 81 -16.18 -8.93 3.55
CA PHE A 81 -17.56 -9.18 3.15
C PHE A 81 -17.64 -10.13 1.95
N TYR A 82 -16.74 -10.00 0.97
CA TYR A 82 -16.66 -10.92 -0.17
C TYR A 82 -16.27 -12.35 0.23
N SER A 83 -15.38 -12.52 1.23
CA SER A 83 -15.01 -13.85 1.72
C SER A 83 -16.19 -14.55 2.42
N LEU A 84 -17.02 -13.80 3.16
CA LEU A 84 -18.27 -14.30 3.74
C LEU A 84 -19.23 -14.78 2.65
N PHE A 85 -19.40 -14.02 1.56
CA PHE A 85 -20.24 -14.41 0.44
C PHE A 85 -19.81 -15.75 -0.17
N ARG A 86 -18.50 -15.92 -0.43
CA ARG A 86 -17.95 -17.18 -0.96
C ARG A 86 -18.18 -18.35 0.01
N SER A 87 -18.08 -18.09 1.31
CA SER A 87 -18.34 -19.08 2.36
C SER A 87 -19.81 -19.51 2.36
N VAL A 88 -20.75 -18.56 2.25
CA VAL A 88 -22.19 -18.87 2.12
C VAL A 88 -22.47 -19.71 0.88
N GLY A 89 -21.87 -19.39 -0.27
CA GLY A 89 -22.02 -20.19 -1.48
C GLY A 89 -21.49 -21.62 -1.33
N THR A 90 -20.37 -21.79 -0.64
CA THR A 90 -19.81 -23.11 -0.34
C THR A 90 -20.73 -23.91 0.59
N ASN A 91 -21.25 -23.26 1.64
CA ASN A 91 -22.20 -23.87 2.57
C ASN A 91 -23.51 -24.25 1.88
N HIS A 92 -24.01 -23.43 0.95
CA HIS A 92 -25.20 -23.74 0.16
C HIS A 92 -24.99 -25.04 -0.63
N ASN A 93 -23.88 -25.15 -1.37
CA ASN A 93 -23.56 -26.36 -2.12
C ASN A 93 -23.44 -27.60 -1.22
N GLN A 94 -22.85 -27.44 -0.02
CA GLN A 94 -22.75 -28.53 0.96
C GLN A 94 -24.14 -28.97 1.45
N VAL A 95 -25.01 -28.04 1.82
CA VAL A 95 -26.36 -28.34 2.28
C VAL A 95 -27.15 -29.08 1.21
N VAL A 96 -27.11 -28.60 -0.05
CA VAL A 96 -27.78 -29.27 -1.17
C VAL A 96 -27.29 -30.71 -1.34
N LYS A 97 -25.98 -30.95 -1.31
CA LYS A 97 -25.40 -32.31 -1.38
C LYS A 97 -25.84 -33.21 -0.23
N ILE A 98 -25.90 -32.67 1.00
CA ILE A 98 -26.35 -33.41 2.19
C ILE A 98 -27.84 -33.77 2.06
N LEU A 99 -28.67 -32.83 1.60
CA LEU A 99 -30.09 -33.05 1.40
C LEU A 99 -30.35 -34.19 0.41
N TYR A 100 -29.67 -34.20 -0.73
CA TYR A 100 -29.80 -35.27 -1.72
C TYR A 100 -29.28 -36.64 -1.24
N ARG A 101 -28.25 -36.66 -0.38
CA ARG A 101 -27.62 -37.92 0.07
C ARG A 101 -28.37 -38.59 1.22
N HIS A 102 -28.95 -37.81 2.13
CA HIS A 102 -29.43 -38.33 3.42
C HIS A 102 -30.96 -38.28 3.59
N PHE A 103 -31.68 -37.51 2.77
CA PHE A 103 -33.12 -37.36 2.91
C PHE A 103 -33.88 -37.96 1.72
N PRO A 104 -35.08 -38.52 1.95
CA PRO A 104 -35.96 -38.93 0.86
C PRO A 104 -36.43 -37.71 0.06
N GLU A 105 -36.64 -37.90 -1.24
CA GLU A 105 -36.87 -36.85 -2.23
C GLU A 105 -37.96 -35.84 -1.82
N ARG A 106 -39.09 -36.31 -1.28
CA ARG A 106 -40.18 -35.44 -0.81
C ARG A 106 -39.75 -34.49 0.31
N LYS A 107 -38.92 -34.95 1.25
CA LYS A 107 -38.40 -34.11 2.35
C LYS A 107 -37.29 -33.19 1.86
N ALA A 108 -36.40 -33.70 1.00
CA ALA A 108 -35.33 -32.90 0.40
C ALA A 108 -35.91 -31.71 -0.41
N ALA A 109 -36.95 -31.95 -1.22
CA ALA A 109 -37.64 -30.91 -1.98
C ALA A 109 -38.27 -29.83 -1.07
N ALA A 110 -38.91 -30.24 0.04
CA ALA A 110 -39.48 -29.29 0.99
C ALA A 110 -38.41 -28.40 1.67
N TYR A 111 -37.23 -28.97 1.99
CA TYR A 111 -36.12 -28.19 2.54
C TYR A 111 -35.45 -27.29 1.49
N LEU A 112 -35.31 -27.77 0.25
CA LEU A 112 -34.77 -26.99 -0.87
C LEU A 112 -35.64 -25.75 -1.16
N TYR A 113 -36.97 -25.89 -1.15
CA TYR A 113 -37.87 -24.76 -1.35
C TYR A 113 -37.70 -23.67 -0.27
N ARG A 114 -37.49 -24.07 0.99
CA ARG A 114 -37.19 -23.13 2.08
C ARG A 114 -35.83 -22.47 1.91
N LEU A 115 -34.83 -23.24 1.48
CA LEU A 115 -33.48 -22.75 1.23
C LEU A 115 -33.48 -21.72 0.09
N GLU A 116 -34.18 -22.01 -1.01
CA GLU A 116 -34.35 -21.13 -2.16
C GLU A 116 -34.92 -19.77 -1.73
N LYS A 117 -36.01 -19.78 -0.96
CA LYS A 117 -36.62 -18.54 -0.44
C LYS A 117 -35.62 -17.70 0.37
N ARG A 118 -34.85 -18.32 1.25
CA ARG A 118 -33.83 -17.62 2.05
C ARG A 118 -32.68 -17.11 1.20
N THR A 119 -32.24 -17.86 0.19
CA THR A 119 -31.20 -17.39 -0.74
C THR A 119 -31.69 -16.26 -1.63
N ALA A 120 -32.97 -16.22 -1.98
CA ALA A 120 -33.57 -15.11 -2.71
C ALA A 120 -33.62 -13.83 -1.86
N GLU A 121 -34.10 -13.93 -0.61
CA GLU A 121 -34.07 -12.82 0.36
C GLU A 121 -32.64 -12.27 0.55
N LEU A 122 -31.67 -13.16 0.66
CA LEU A 122 -30.25 -12.80 0.78
C LEU A 122 -29.73 -12.11 -0.50
N ALA A 123 -30.13 -12.57 -1.68
CA ALA A 123 -29.73 -11.97 -2.95
C ALA A 123 -30.25 -10.53 -3.10
N GLU A 124 -31.48 -10.24 -2.65
CA GLU A 124 -32.03 -8.87 -2.64
C GLU A 124 -31.21 -7.95 -1.73
N LEU A 125 -30.93 -8.39 -0.48
CA LEU A 125 -30.07 -7.65 0.45
C LEU A 125 -28.69 -7.35 -0.16
N PHE A 126 -28.09 -8.30 -0.87
CA PHE A 126 -26.82 -8.07 -1.55
C PHE A 126 -26.91 -7.03 -2.67
N ARG A 127 -28.03 -6.98 -3.42
CA ARG A 127 -28.22 -5.93 -4.42
C ARG A 127 -28.32 -4.55 -3.77
N GLU A 128 -29.06 -4.43 -2.68
CA GLU A 128 -29.15 -3.17 -1.92
C GLU A 128 -27.79 -2.71 -1.39
N VAL A 129 -27.01 -3.63 -0.80
CA VAL A 129 -25.66 -3.33 -0.29
C VAL A 129 -24.73 -2.90 -1.43
N THR A 130 -24.79 -3.60 -2.57
CA THR A 130 -23.96 -3.27 -3.74
C THR A 130 -24.33 -1.90 -4.30
N ALA A 131 -25.63 -1.58 -4.40
CA ALA A 131 -26.10 -0.28 -4.85
C ALA A 131 -25.61 0.86 -3.93
N LYS A 132 -25.67 0.67 -2.61
CA LYS A 132 -25.14 1.63 -1.62
C LYS A 132 -23.63 1.82 -1.73
N ILE A 133 -22.89 0.74 -2.00
CA ILE A 133 -21.44 0.82 -2.23
C ILE A 133 -21.16 1.62 -3.50
N GLN A 134 -21.85 1.33 -4.60
CA GLN A 134 -21.69 2.08 -5.86
C GLN A 134 -22.04 3.57 -5.72
N GLU A 135 -23.09 3.89 -4.94
CA GLU A 135 -23.44 5.28 -4.61
C GLU A 135 -22.33 5.98 -3.82
N PHE A 136 -21.70 5.28 -2.87
CA PHE A 136 -20.59 5.80 -2.06
C PHE A 136 -19.32 6.00 -2.90
N GLU A 137 -18.96 5.04 -3.76
CA GLU A 137 -17.80 5.11 -4.65
C GLU A 137 -17.89 6.30 -5.60
N GLY A 138 -19.09 6.58 -6.15
CA GLY A 138 -19.32 7.71 -7.05
C GLY A 138 -19.25 9.09 -6.38
N LYS A 139 -19.40 9.17 -5.04
CA LYS A 139 -19.43 10.44 -4.28
C LYS A 139 -18.09 10.79 -3.61
N HIS A 140 -17.30 9.81 -3.18
CA HIS A 140 -16.15 10.06 -2.28
C HIS A 140 -14.79 9.65 -2.84
N ILE A 141 -14.71 8.86 -3.92
CA ILE A 141 -13.42 8.42 -4.48
C ILE A 141 -12.82 9.46 -5.43
N THR A 142 -13.64 10.36 -5.98
CA THR A 142 -13.20 11.49 -6.83
C THR A 142 -12.43 12.56 -6.07
N GLU A 143 -12.58 12.66 -4.75
CA GLU A 143 -11.87 13.64 -3.90
C GLU A 143 -10.58 13.07 -3.27
N GLY A 144 -10.36 11.75 -3.35
CA GLY A 144 -9.27 11.05 -2.66
C GLY A 144 -7.99 10.84 -3.47
N VAL A 145 -7.95 11.16 -4.76
CA VAL A 145 -6.70 11.18 -5.52
C VAL A 145 -6.05 12.54 -5.34
N ILE A 146 -5.45 12.75 -4.17
CA ILE A 146 -4.43 13.79 -4.02
C ILE A 146 -3.20 13.27 -4.78
N SER A 147 -3.18 13.52 -6.08
CA SER A 147 -1.91 13.74 -6.78
C SER A 147 -1.22 14.86 -6.01
N VAL A 148 -0.25 14.53 -5.15
CA VAL A 148 0.64 15.51 -4.53
C VAL A 148 1.61 16.00 -5.62
N GLU A 149 1.07 16.69 -6.61
CA GLU A 149 1.77 17.80 -7.22
C GLU A 149 1.49 19.01 -6.34
N LYS A 150 2.37 19.24 -5.37
CA LYS A 150 2.98 20.55 -5.08
C LYS A 150 3.62 20.53 -3.71
N ASN A 151 4.92 20.82 -3.76
CA ASN A 151 5.65 21.65 -2.84
C ASN A 151 5.81 21.13 -1.41
N ASN A 152 7.02 20.58 -1.26
CA ASN A 152 7.74 20.23 -0.06
C ASN A 152 7.88 21.41 0.94
N GLU A 153 6.79 21.82 1.59
CA GLU A 153 6.84 22.71 2.75
C GLU A 153 5.88 22.24 3.84
N GLY A 154 6.44 21.82 4.97
CA GLY A 154 5.66 21.55 6.18
C GLY A 154 5.71 20.10 6.69
N VAL A 155 6.88 19.46 6.68
CA VAL A 155 7.07 18.25 7.51
C VAL A 155 7.05 18.68 8.97
N ARG A 156 5.99 18.25 9.68
CA ARG A 156 5.88 18.33 11.12
C ARG A 156 7.04 17.59 11.78
N LYS A 157 7.67 18.28 12.74
CA LYS A 157 8.74 17.81 13.62
C LYS A 157 8.40 16.46 14.25
N ILE A 158 9.36 15.53 14.15
CA ILE A 158 9.68 14.58 15.20
C ILE A 158 10.94 15.12 15.87
#